data_AF-A0A5M5C470-F1
#
_entry.id   AF-A0A5M5C470-F1
#
_cell.length_a   1.000
_cell.length_b   1.000
_cell.length_c   1.000
_cell.angle_alpha   90.00
_cell.angle_beta   90.00
_cell.angle_gamma   90.00
#
_symmetry.space_group_name_H-M   'P 1'
#
loop_
_entity.id
_entity.type
_entity.pdbx_description
1 polymer ?
#
loop_
_entity_poly.entity_id
_entity_poly.type
_entity_poly.pdbx_seq_one_letter_code
_entity_poly.pdbx_strand_id
1 'polypeptide(L)'
;MAKVYLGLGTNLGDKEQNLRDAVQKIEEQVGKIVSLSAFYVTAPWGFSSDNSFLNAAVCVDTELAPIDVLQRTQAIEQELG
;
A
#
# COMPACT_ATOMS: atom_id res chain seq x y z
N MET A 1 -12.93 -0.05 16.47
CA MET A 1 -12.70 -0.62 15.13
C MET A 1 -13.14 0.39 14.09
N ALA A 2 -12.23 0.83 13.23
CA ALA A 2 -12.46 1.77 12.15
C ALA A 2 -12.09 1.12 10.81
N LYS A 3 -12.74 1.57 9.74
CA LYS A 3 -12.45 1.15 8.37
C LYS A 3 -11.59 2.19 7.69
N VAL A 4 -10.41 1.79 7.22
CA VAL A 4 -9.43 2.66 6.59
C VAL A 4 -9.18 2.19 5.15
N TYR A 5 -9.04 3.15 4.25
CA TYR A 5 -8.68 2.89 2.86
C TYR A 5 -7.29 3.46 2.60
N LEU A 6 -6.37 2.62 2.14
CA LEU A 6 -5.00 2.99 1.82
C LEU A 6 -4.76 2.84 0.32
N GLY A 7 -4.11 3.85 -0.28
CA GLY A 7 -3.59 3.76 -1.63
C GLY A 7 -2.18 3.17 -1.63
N LEU A 8 -1.91 2.23 -2.52
CA LEU A 8 -0.61 1.61 -2.72
C LEU A 8 -0.10 1.94 -4.12
N GLY A 9 1.21 2.17 -4.24
CA GLY A 9 1.84 2.48 -5.52
C GLY A 9 3.30 2.12 -5.54
N THR A 10 3.77 1.54 -6.65
CA THR A 10 5.19 1.25 -6.89
C THR A 10 5.51 1.35 -8.38
N ASN A 11 6.66 1.92 -8.71
CA ASN A 11 7.12 2.09 -10.10
C ASN A 11 8.51 1.49 -10.35
N LEU A 12 9.15 0.90 -9.34
CA LEU A 12 10.51 0.36 -9.42
C LEU A 12 10.53 -1.12 -9.05
N GLY A 13 11.53 -1.84 -9.56
CA GLY A 13 11.74 -3.26 -9.25
C GLY A 13 10.59 -4.16 -9.69
N ASP A 14 10.38 -5.25 -8.94
CA ASP A 14 9.25 -6.15 -9.14
C ASP A 14 7.98 -5.55 -8.52
N LYS A 15 7.27 -4.77 -9.33
CA LYS A 15 6.10 -4.00 -8.90
C LYS A 15 4.98 -4.89 -8.33
N GLU A 16 4.78 -6.07 -8.89
CA GLU A 16 3.71 -6.96 -8.44
C GLU A 16 4.07 -7.58 -7.10
N GLN A 17 5.30 -8.08 -6.95
CA GLN A 17 5.77 -8.63 -5.69
C GLN A 17 5.78 -7.55 -4.58
N ASN A 18 6.25 -6.34 -4.89
CA ASN A 18 6.25 -5.21 -3.96
C ASN A 18 4.83 -4.92 -3.41
N LEU A 19 3.81 -4.88 -4.28
CA LEU A 19 2.43 -4.69 -3.82
C LEU A 19 1.91 -5.86 -2.98
N ARG A 20 2.24 -7.10 -3.35
CA ARG A 20 1.83 -8.29 -2.59
C ARG A 20 2.46 -8.30 -1.19
N ASP A 21 3.75 -7.97 -1.10
CA ASP A 21 4.47 -7.90 0.18
C ASP A 21 3.92 -6.76 1.05
N ALA A 22 3.64 -5.59 0.45
CA ALA A 22 3.01 -4.48 1.17
C ALA A 22 1.63 -4.87 1.73
N VAL A 23 0.79 -5.52 0.93
CA VAL A 23 -0.53 -6.03 1.34
C VAL A 23 -0.38 -7.03 2.51
N GLN A 24 0.57 -7.96 2.42
CA GLN A 24 0.82 -8.92 3.51
C GLN A 24 1.24 -8.20 4.80
N LYS A 25 2.21 -7.27 4.72
CA LYS A 25 2.68 -6.53 5.90
C LYS A 25 1.59 -5.64 6.50
N ILE A 26 0.70 -5.08 5.69
CA ILE A 26 -0.47 -4.32 6.16
C ILE A 26 -1.42 -5.21 6.95
N GLU A 27 -1.73 -6.43 6.45
CA GLU A 27 -2.54 -7.42 7.19
C GLU A 27 -1.92 -7.73 8.57
N GLU A 28 -0.60 -7.92 8.60
CA GLU A 28 0.14 -8.29 9.81
C GLU A 28 0.28 -7.15 10.83
N GLN A 29 0.51 -5.91 10.37
CA GLN A 29 0.92 -4.81 11.24
C GLN A 29 -0.13 -3.71 11.42
N VAL A 30 -1.09 -3.57 10.50
CA VAL A 30 -2.08 -2.48 10.52
C VAL A 30 -3.47 -3.00 10.90
N GLY A 31 -3.89 -4.13 10.35
CA GLY A 31 -5.19 -4.72 10.64
C GLY A 31 -5.69 -5.63 9.53
N LYS A 32 -6.88 -6.19 9.72
CA LYS A 32 -7.45 -7.18 8.80
C LYS A 32 -7.82 -6.57 7.46
N ILE A 33 -7.39 -7.15 6.35
CA ILE A 33 -7.85 -6.72 5.02
C ILE A 33 -9.26 -7.23 4.78
N VAL A 34 -10.14 -6.29 4.46
CA VAL A 34 -11.53 -6.55 4.11
C VAL A 34 -11.68 -6.72 2.61
N SER A 35 -10.92 -5.96 1.82
CA SER A 35 -10.95 -6.03 0.36
C SER A 35 -9.70 -5.43 -0.25
N LEU A 36 -9.29 -5.97 -1.39
CA LEU A 36 -8.21 -5.46 -2.23
C LEU A 36 -8.77 -5.18 -3.63
N SER A 37 -8.45 -4.03 -4.21
CA SER A 37 -8.81 -3.73 -5.60
C SER A 37 -8.01 -4.59 -6.59
N ALA A 38 -8.39 -4.56 -7.86
CA ALA A 38 -7.46 -4.97 -8.92
C ALA A 38 -6.20 -4.09 -8.92
N PHE A 39 -5.14 -4.60 -9.52
CA PHE A 39 -3.91 -3.83 -9.76
C PHE A 39 -4.03 -3.09 -11.08
N TYR A 40 -3.70 -1.80 -11.06
CA TYR A 40 -3.84 -0.92 -12.22
C TYR A 40 -2.49 -0.35 -12.61
N VAL A 41 -2.14 -0.49 -13.89
CA VAL A 41 -0.97 0.19 -14.46
C VAL A 41 -1.36 1.60 -14.87
N THR A 42 -0.65 2.61 -14.38
CA THR A 42 -0.89 4.02 -14.72
C THR A 42 0.40 4.74 -15.08
N ALA A 43 0.27 5.84 -15.82
CA ALA A 43 1.39 6.76 -16.04
C ALA A 43 1.77 7.47 -14.72
N PRO A 44 3.03 7.92 -14.55
CA PRO A 44 3.43 8.81 -13.47
C PRO A 44 2.70 10.16 -13.61
N TRP A 45 2.40 10.80 -12.48
CA TRP A 45 1.78 12.12 -12.43
C TRP A 45 2.59 13.07 -11.55
N GLY A 46 2.75 14.31 -11.99
CA GLY A 46 3.53 15.34 -11.27
C GLY A 46 5.04 15.33 -11.51
N PHE A 47 5.57 14.33 -12.23
CA PHE A 47 6.98 14.28 -12.67
C PHE A 47 7.16 13.36 -13.88
N SER A 48 8.32 13.45 -14.54
CA SER A 48 8.69 12.58 -15.67
C SER A 48 9.40 11.32 -15.18
N SER A 49 8.95 10.15 -15.63
CA SER A 49 9.61 8.87 -15.41
C SER A 49 9.33 7.94 -16.59
N ASP A 50 10.32 7.16 -16.99
CA ASP A 50 10.15 6.11 -18.01
C ASP A 50 9.39 4.89 -17.46
N ASN A 51 9.22 4.80 -16.13
CA ASN A 51 8.53 3.70 -15.48
C ASN A 51 7.06 4.01 -15.22
N SER A 52 6.18 3.10 -15.62
CA SER A 52 4.78 3.09 -15.19
C SER A 52 4.65 2.76 -13.69
N PHE A 53 3.60 3.24 -13.06
CA PHE A 53 3.20 2.81 -11.73
C PHE A 53 2.29 1.59 -11.80
N LEU A 54 2.42 0.69 -10.84
CA LEU A 54 1.38 -0.26 -10.48
C LEU A 54 0.72 0.24 -9.19
N ASN A 55 -0.60 0.44 -9.23
CA ASN A 55 -1.37 0.99 -8.12
C ASN A 55 -2.50 0.05 -7.70
N ALA A 56 -2.86 0.12 -6.42
CA ALA A 56 -4.01 -0.56 -5.85
C ALA A 56 -4.60 0.25 -4.69
N ALA A 57 -5.78 -0.12 -4.24
CA ALA A 57 -6.36 0.36 -2.99
C ALA A 57 -6.74 -0.84 -2.12
N VAL A 58 -6.47 -0.73 -0.81
CA VAL A 58 -6.80 -1.75 0.17
C VAL A 58 -7.72 -1.16 1.24
N CYS A 59 -8.75 -1.93 1.62
CA CYS A 59 -9.63 -1.64 2.74
C CYS A 59 -9.20 -2.48 3.93
N VAL A 60 -8.97 -1.84 5.06
CA VAL A 60 -8.48 -2.46 6.29
C VAL A 60 -9.43 -2.14 7.44
N ASP A 61 -9.84 -3.16 8.18
CA ASP A 61 -10.49 -2.98 9.49
C ASP A 61 -9.38 -2.99 10.55
N THR A 62 -9.26 -1.89 11.30
CA THR A 62 -8.19 -1.68 12.28
C THR A 62 -8.71 -1.12 13.59
N GLU A 63 -7.98 -1.39 14.68
CA GLU A 63 -8.19 -0.76 15.99
C GLU A 63 -7.20 0.38 16.25
N LEU A 64 -6.22 0.58 15.36
CA LEU A 64 -5.20 1.61 15.48
C LEU A 64 -5.80 3.01 15.35
N ALA A 65 -5.23 3.98 16.07
CA ALA A 65 -5.53 5.38 15.85
C ALA A 65 -4.94 5.84 14.50
N PRO A 66 -5.47 6.90 13.87
CA PRO A 66 -4.98 7.35 12.56
C PRO A 66 -3.46 7.62 12.51
N ILE A 67 -2.88 8.14 13.60
CA ILE A 67 -1.45 8.41 13.67
C ILE A 67 -0.62 7.12 13.73
N ASP A 68 -1.13 6.08 14.39
CA ASP A 68 -0.47 4.78 14.47
C ASP A 68 -0.54 4.06 13.13
N VAL A 69 -1.66 4.20 12.39
CA VAL A 69 -1.76 3.69 11.01
C VAL A 69 -0.66 4.30 10.13
N LEU A 70 -0.48 5.63 10.18
CA LEU A 70 0.58 6.31 9.44
C LEU A 70 1.98 5.81 9.81
N GLN A 71 2.25 5.68 11.11
CA GLN A 71 3.55 5.20 11.60
C GLN A 71 3.83 3.76 11.14
N ARG A 72 2.82 2.88 11.18
CA ARG A 72 2.96 1.50 10.71
C ARG A 72 3.16 1.44 9.20
N THR A 73 2.41 2.20 8.42
CA THR A 73 2.60 2.22 6.95
C THR A 73 4.00 2.73 6.57
N GLN A 74 4.52 3.76 7.25
CA GLN A 74 5.88 4.26 7.03
C GLN A 74 6.95 3.23 7.43
N ALA A 75 6.74 2.49 8.52
CA ALA A 75 7.64 1.40 8.90
C ALA A 75 7.65 0.29 7.85
N ILE A 76 6.48 -0.07 7.30
CA ILE A 76 6.36 -1.04 6.21
C ILE A 76 7.11 -0.57 4.96
N GLU A 77 6.98 0.70 4.57
CA GLU A 77 7.75 1.28 3.47
C GLU A 77 9.26 1.11 3.71
N GLN A 78 9.75 1.51 4.89
CA GLN A 78 11.17 1.38 5.26
C GLN A 78 11.68 -0.07 5.29
N GLU A 79 10.83 -1.03 5.68
CA GLU A 79 11.17 -2.46 5.66
C GLU A 79 11.31 -3.02 4.24
N LEU A 80 10.56 -2.46 3.28
CA LEU A 80 10.55 -2.91 1.88
C LEU A 80 11.59 -2.19 1.02
N GLY A 81 12.02 -0.99 1.40
CA GLY A 81 13.11 -0.22 0.77
C GLY A 81 12.66 1.10 0.15
#